data_AF-A0A1G3V4E2-F1
#
_entry.id   AF-A0A1G3V4E2-F1
#
_cell.length_a   1.000
_cell.length_b   1.000
_cell.length_c   1.000
_cell.angle_alpha   90.00
_cell.angle_beta   90.00
_cell.angle_gamma   90.00
#
_symmetry.space_group_name_H-M   'P 1'
#
loop_
_entity.id
_entity.type
_entity.pdbx_description
1 polymer ?
#
loop_
_entity_poly.entity_id
_entity_poly.type
_entity_poly.pdbx_seq_one_letter_code
_entity_poly.pdbx_strand_id
1 'polypeptide(L)'
;MITKISIESFKSLEKVEIELGNLNVFVGANGSGKSNLLEAIGVLSAAADGKVTDQTLLQRGVRPGVPKLYKSAFPSTDRRQ
;
A
#
# COMPACT_ATOMS: atom_id res chain seq x y z
N MET A 1 -19.09 0.74 -3.50
CA MET A 1 -17.94 1.48 -4.07
C MET A 1 -17.01 1.86 -2.92
N ILE A 2 -15.68 1.79 -3.12
CA ILE A 2 -14.70 2.18 -2.10
C ILE A 2 -14.56 3.71 -2.16
N THR A 3 -14.75 4.39 -1.02
CA THR A 3 -14.75 5.86 -0.93
C THR A 3 -13.57 6.43 -0.15
N LYS A 4 -12.90 5.63 0.69
CA LYS A 4 -11.74 6.03 1.48
C LYS A 4 -10.76 4.87 1.64
N ILE A 5 -9.47 5.18 1.59
CA ILE A 5 -8.39 4.25 1.90
C ILE A 5 -7.47 4.89 2.96
N SER A 6 -7.10 4.10 3.96
CA SER A 6 -6.05 4.43 4.93
C SER A 6 -4.92 3.40 4.84
N ILE A 7 -3.69 3.85 4.73
CA ILE A 7 -2.49 3.02 4.68
C ILE A 7 -1.52 3.52 5.74
N GLU A 8 -1.08 2.61 6.60
CA GLU A 8 -0.12 2.90 7.65
C GLU A 8 1.03 1.89 7.61
N SER A 9 2.24 2.38 7.88
CA SER A 9 3.44 1.56 8.03
C SER A 9 3.75 0.62 6.85
N PHE A 10 3.57 1.11 5.60
CA PHE A 10 3.81 0.33 4.38
C PHE A 10 4.92 0.95 3.51
N LYS A 11 6.07 0.27 3.38
CA LYS A 11 7.22 0.72 2.59
C LYS A 11 7.66 2.16 2.91
N SER A 12 7.48 3.11 1.98
CA SER A 12 7.80 4.52 2.20
C SER A 12 6.58 5.34 2.67
N LEU A 13 5.46 4.69 2.97
CA LEU A 13 4.23 5.33 3.44
C LEU A 13 4.14 5.15 4.96
N GLU A 14 4.35 6.24 5.69
CA GLU A 14 4.19 6.25 7.15
C GLU A 14 2.70 6.24 7.52
N LYS A 15 1.97 7.25 7.05
CA LYS A 15 0.51 7.37 7.16
C LYS A 15 -0.05 8.12 5.96
N VAL A 16 -1.02 7.52 5.28
CA VAL A 16 -1.70 8.09 4.11
C VAL A 16 -3.19 7.84 4.25
N GLU A 17 -3.99 8.91 4.17
CA GLU A 17 -5.44 8.84 4.09
C GLU A 17 -5.90 9.53 2.80
N ILE A 18 -6.67 8.83 1.97
CA ILE A 18 -7.10 9.32 0.66
C ILE A 18 -8.59 9.06 0.50
N GLU A 19 -9.34 10.09 0.11
CA GLU A 19 -10.69 9.97 -0.41
C GLU A 19 -10.66 9.63 -1.89
N LEU A 20 -11.51 8.70 -2.32
CA LEU A 20 -11.53 8.19 -3.68
C LEU A 20 -12.78 8.65 -4.43
N GLY A 21 -12.56 9.15 -5.64
CA GLY A 21 -13.61 9.39 -6.63
C GLY A 21 -13.73 8.23 -7.62
N ASN A 22 -14.59 8.42 -8.63
CA ASN A 22 -14.73 7.49 -9.76
C ASN A 22 -13.44 7.39 -10.60
N LEU A 23 -12.64 8.45 -10.63
CA LEU A 23 -11.35 8.53 -11.30
C LEU A 23 -10.35 9.18 -10.34
N ASN A 24 -9.19 8.54 -10.17
CA ASN A 24 -8.14 9.02 -9.27
C ASN A 24 -6.83 9.14 -10.06
N VAL A 25 -6.21 10.31 -10.01
CA VAL A 25 -4.92 10.59 -10.68
C VAL A 25 -3.88 10.94 -9.62
N PHE A 26 -2.84 10.13 -9.50
CA PHE A 26 -1.77 10.32 -8.52
C PHE A 26 -0.54 10.94 -9.17
N VAL A 27 -0.20 12.18 -8.81
CA VAL A 27 0.92 12.95 -9.38
C VAL A 27 1.94 13.29 -8.29
N GLY A 28 3.23 13.31 -8.65
CA GLY A 28 4.32 13.66 -7.73
C GLY A 28 5.69 13.23 -8.25
N ALA A 29 6.75 13.67 -7.59
CA ALA A 29 8.13 13.37 -7.97
C ALA A 29 8.47 11.86 -7.93
N ASN A 30 9.49 11.42 -8.67
CA ASN A 30 9.99 10.05 -8.55
C ASN A 30 10.44 9.76 -7.11
N GLY A 31 10.07 8.59 -6.60
CA GLY A 31 10.32 8.24 -5.18
C GLY A 31 9.31 8.77 -4.18
N SER A 32 8.32 9.58 -4.58
CA SER A 32 7.30 10.14 -3.66
C SER A 32 6.28 9.13 -3.10
N GLY A 33 6.48 7.83 -3.29
CA GLY A 33 5.57 6.79 -2.76
C GLY A 33 4.37 6.42 -3.64
N LYS A 34 4.21 6.99 -4.84
CA LYS A 34 3.07 6.66 -5.74
C LYS A 34 2.93 5.18 -6.06
N SER A 35 4.03 4.52 -6.43
CA SER A 35 4.01 3.07 -6.68
C SER A 35 3.73 2.29 -5.40
N ASN A 36 4.25 2.73 -4.25
CA ASN A 36 3.99 2.07 -2.96
C ASN A 36 2.50 2.19 -2.57
N LEU A 37 1.84 3.29 -2.90
CA LEU A 37 0.39 3.46 -2.71
C LEU A 37 -0.39 2.44 -3.53
N LEU A 38 -0.09 2.32 -4.83
CA LEU A 38 -0.75 1.34 -5.69
C LEU A 38 -0.46 -0.10 -5.26
N GLU A 39 0.77 -0.39 -4.81
CA GLU A 39 1.14 -1.70 -4.28
C GLU A 39 0.40 -2.03 -2.97
N ALA A 40 0.19 -1.06 -2.08
CA ALA A 40 -0.61 -1.26 -0.87
C ALA A 40 -2.07 -1.63 -1.23
N ILE A 41 -2.65 -0.97 -2.23
CA ILE A 41 -3.98 -1.32 -2.75
C ILE A 41 -3.99 -2.75 -3.33
N GLY A 42 -2.95 -3.14 -4.06
CA GLY A 42 -2.78 -4.50 -4.56
C GLY A 42 -2.71 -5.54 -3.44
N VAL A 43 -1.98 -5.27 -2.37
CA VAL A 43 -1.92 -6.16 -1.19
C VAL A 43 -3.29 -6.25 -0.51
N LEU A 44 -3.99 -5.13 -0.32
CA LEU A 44 -5.34 -5.10 0.24
C LEU A 44 -6.32 -5.92 -0.61
N SER A 45 -6.22 -5.83 -1.94
CA SER A 45 -7.06 -6.63 -2.84
C SER A 45 -6.74 -8.12 -2.74
N ALA A 46 -5.47 -8.53 -2.61
CA ALA A 46 -5.12 -9.95 -2.40
C ALA A 46 -5.64 -10.46 -1.05
N ALA A 47 -5.57 -9.62 -0.01
CA ALA A 47 -6.08 -9.95 1.31
C ALA A 47 -7.61 -10.08 1.32
N ALA A 48 -8.33 -9.20 0.62
CA ALA A 48 -9.78 -9.27 0.46
C ALA A 48 -10.24 -10.56 -0.24
N ASP A 49 -9.46 -11.06 -1.19
CA ASP A 49 -9.69 -12.36 -1.86
C ASP A 49 -9.31 -13.58 -0.99
N GLY A 50 -8.79 -13.36 0.22
CA GLY A 50 -8.44 -14.41 1.18
C GLY A 50 -7.14 -15.17 0.86
N LYS A 51 -6.36 -14.72 -0.13
CA LYS A 51 -5.09 -15.37 -0.52
C LYS A 51 -4.01 -14.34 -0.81
N VAL A 52 -3.03 -14.26 0.08
CA VAL A 52 -1.83 -13.43 -0.09
C VAL A 52 -0.64 -14.34 -0.38
N THR A 53 -0.38 -14.59 -1.66
CA THR A 53 0.77 -15.35 -2.15
C THR A 53 1.52 -14.51 -3.18
N ASP A 54 2.76 -14.87 -3.49
CA ASP A 54 3.55 -14.14 -4.50
C ASP A 54 2.82 -14.07 -5.85
N GLN A 55 2.12 -15.14 -6.22
CA GLN A 55 1.31 -15.19 -7.44
C GLN A 55 0.15 -14.19 -7.41
N THR A 56 -0.60 -14.12 -6.31
CA THR A 56 -1.76 -13.20 -6.20
C THR A 56 -1.32 -11.74 -6.10
N LEU A 57 -0.13 -11.50 -5.54
CA LEU A 57 0.52 -10.18 -5.48
C LEU A 57 1.01 -9.74 -6.87
N LEU A 58 1.71 -10.60 -7.60
CA LEU A 58 2.18 -10.33 -8.97
C LEU A 58 1.04 -9.97 -9.92
N GLN A 59 -0.06 -10.74 -9.86
CA GLN A 59 -1.26 -10.48 -10.68
C GLN A 59 -1.89 -9.10 -10.42
N ARG A 60 -1.62 -8.49 -9.26
CA ARG A 60 -2.12 -7.18 -8.86
C ARG A 60 -1.08 -6.06 -9.03
N GLY A 61 0.03 -6.34 -9.71
CA GLY A 61 1.11 -5.38 -9.91
C GLY A 61 1.95 -5.11 -8.66
N VAL A 62 1.83 -5.95 -7.63
CA VAL A 62 2.68 -5.87 -6.43
C VAL A 62 3.98 -6.61 -6.69
N ARG A 63 5.11 -5.91 -6.54
CA ARG A 63 6.44 -6.51 -6.66
C ARG A 63 6.69 -7.46 -5.48
N PRO A 64 6.84 -8.78 -5.71
CA PRO A 64 7.11 -9.74 -4.66
C PRO A 64 8.48 -9.49 -4.05
N GLY A 65 8.63 -9.89 -2.79
CA GLY A 65 9.84 -9.70 -2.01
C GLY A 65 9.67 -10.31 -0.63
N VAL A 66 10.74 -10.35 0.14
CA VAL A 66 10.66 -10.90 1.51
C VAL A 66 9.66 -10.08 2.35
N PRO A 67 8.90 -10.70 3.28
CA PRO A 67 7.86 -10.03 4.07
C PRO A 67 8.32 -8.72 4.73
N LYS A 68 9.59 -8.65 5.14
CA LYS A 68 10.20 -7.45 5.73
C LYS A 68 10.14 -6.22 4.82
N LEU A 69 10.16 -6.40 3.49
CA LEU A 69 10.13 -5.30 2.51
C LEU A 69 8.76 -4.65 2.36
N TYR A 70 7.69 -5.22 2.94
CA TYR A 70 6.37 -4.61 2.96
C TYR A 70 6.15 -3.71 4.19
N LYS A 71 7.03 -3.79 5.18
CA LYS A 71 6.99 -2.91 6.36
C LYS A 71 7.62 -1.57 6.05
N SER A 72 7.19 -0.55 6.79
CA SER A 72 7.79 0.77 6.70
C SER A 72 9.28 0.73 6.99
N ALA A 73 10.06 1.48 6.21
CA ALA A 73 11.48 1.71 6.49
C ALA A 73 11.69 2.77 7.60
N PHE A 74 10.65 3.56 7.91
CA PHE A 74 10.70 4.54 8.99
C PHE A 74 10.58 3.85 10.35
N PRO A 75 11.29 4.33 11.39
CA PRO A 75 11.12 3.83 12.74
C PRO A 75 9.65 3.91 13.14
N SER A 76 9.09 2.82 13.65
CA SER A 76 7.75 2.84 14.22
C SER A 76 7.78 3.80 15.41
N THR A 77 7.17 4.98 15.27
CA THR A 77 6.87 5.80 16.42
C THR A 77 5.81 5.03 17.20
N ASP A 78 6.22 4.35 18.27
CA ASP A 78 5.33 3.62 19.16
C ASP A 78 4.41 4.65 19.84
N ARG A 79 3.30 4.98 19.16
CA ARG A 79 2.17 5.70 19.73
C ARG A 79 1.21 4.67 20.31
N ARG A 80 1.70 3.88 21.27
CA ARG A 80 0.83 3.38 22.34
C ARG A 80 0.55 4.58 23.25
N GLN A 81 -0.59 5.22 23.04
CA GLN A 81 -1.30 5.87 24.14
C GLN A 81 -2.17 4.82 24.82
#